data_AF-A0A388QP44-F1
#
_entry.id   AF-A0A388QP44-F1
#
_cell.length_a   1.000
_cell.length_b   1.000
_cell.length_c   1.000
_cell.angle_alpha   90.00
_cell.angle_beta   90.00
_cell.angle_gamma   90.00
#
_symmetry.space_group_name_H-M   'P 1'
#
loop_
_entity.id
_entity.type
_entity.pdbx_description
1 polymer ?
#
loop_
_entity_poly.entity_id
_entity_poly.type
_entity_poly.pdbx_seq_one_letter_code
_entity_poly.pdbx_strand_id
1 'polypeptide(L)'
;MIIDDEKPKENELISKIQKLIDSNNGDPGRLQHICDMLSQNKPLYHSDQVYLENKLGINNTSLKNNIPHFDVCPEDKIKHMNKFEQKITLTEVKHDPTPLKLRGLMPKDWHPPENNSNELTGIYEKIKTEEELLDDRQKIYDEINLQRSKLSHLILNRKDYEKQVLLEKTLLESQITEEHINIQTQTKISEQIISQKVELEKVKFERNELMKKITIEKDTITKDLQYQKNQLTQTQLEQEEIEKQIKQEQILLSKMIEEQKFNLLKQAQIAREIREKQTDLEKTKKNVMTLHPK
;
A
#
# COMPACT_ATOMS: atom_id res chain seq x y z
N MET A 1 9.93 -11.20 -45.49
CA MET A 1 8.62 -11.67 -44.99
C MET A 1 8.45 -11.00 -43.64
N ILE A 2 7.74 -9.87 -43.64
CA ILE A 2 7.47 -9.02 -42.49
C ILE A 2 6.35 -9.71 -41.72
N ILE A 3 6.57 -9.97 -40.44
CA ILE A 3 5.51 -10.36 -39.50
C ILE A 3 5.43 -9.19 -38.53
N ASP A 4 4.40 -8.37 -38.76
CA ASP A 4 4.00 -7.26 -37.90
C ASP A 4 3.43 -7.82 -36.60
N ASP A 5 4.14 -7.62 -35.49
CA ASP A 5 3.59 -7.75 -34.14
C ASP A 5 2.91 -6.42 -33.77
N GLU A 6 1.59 -6.40 -33.93
CA GLU A 6 0.71 -5.30 -33.55
C GLU A 6 0.64 -5.19 -32.01
N LYS A 7 1.53 -4.39 -31.40
CA LYS A 7 1.44 -3.99 -29.98
C LYS A 7 0.22 -3.08 -29.77
N PRO A 8 -0.69 -3.38 -28.83
CA PRO A 8 -1.95 -2.67 -28.69
C PRO A 8 -1.78 -1.31 -28.01
N LYS A 9 -2.79 -0.45 -28.21
CA LYS A 9 -2.89 0.99 -27.91
C LYS A 9 -2.90 1.36 -26.40
N GLU A 10 -2.44 0.50 -25.50
CA GLU A 10 -2.54 0.67 -24.04
C GLU A 10 -1.61 1.77 -23.48
N ASN A 11 -0.43 1.93 -24.06
CA ASN A 11 0.54 2.94 -23.60
C ASN A 11 0.03 4.38 -23.73
N GLU A 12 -0.85 4.67 -24.68
CA GLU A 12 -1.34 6.02 -24.90
C GLU A 12 -2.36 6.46 -23.85
N LEU A 13 -3.18 5.52 -23.35
CA LEU A 13 -4.17 5.79 -22.29
C LEU A 13 -3.51 5.95 -20.92
N ILE A 14 -2.55 5.08 -20.60
CA ILE A 14 -1.76 5.17 -19.36
C ILE A 14 -1.02 6.52 -19.31
N SER A 15 -0.43 6.95 -20.42
CA SER A 15 0.24 8.25 -20.53
C SER A 15 -0.70 9.44 -20.33
N LYS A 16 -1.97 9.33 -20.78
CA LYS A 16 -2.99 10.37 -20.58
C LYS A 16 -3.45 10.43 -19.12
N ILE A 17 -3.59 9.28 -18.46
CA ILE A 17 -3.95 9.19 -17.04
C ILE A 17 -2.82 9.76 -16.17
N GLN A 18 -1.56 9.46 -16.48
CA GLN A 18 -0.42 10.02 -15.76
C GLN A 18 -0.38 11.55 -15.86
N LYS A 19 -0.69 12.12 -17.03
CA LYS A 19 -0.82 13.58 -17.17
C LYS A 19 -1.94 14.18 -16.33
N LEU A 20 -3.03 13.45 -16.07
CA LEU A 20 -4.10 13.91 -15.18
C LEU A 20 -3.64 13.93 -13.71
N ILE A 21 -2.83 12.95 -13.31
CA ILE A 21 -2.20 12.91 -11.98
C ILE A 21 -1.24 14.10 -11.84
N ASP A 22 -0.37 14.31 -12.82
CA ASP A 22 0.63 15.39 -12.79
C ASP A 22 -0.02 16.79 -12.86
N SER A 23 -1.18 16.90 -13.52
CA SER A 23 -1.98 18.14 -13.61
C SER A 23 -2.95 18.34 -12.44
N ASN A 24 -2.93 17.43 -11.45
CA ASN A 24 -3.84 17.38 -10.30
C ASN A 24 -5.33 17.50 -10.67
N ASN A 25 -5.72 16.98 -11.83
CA ASN A 25 -7.09 17.07 -12.36
C ASN A 25 -7.84 15.74 -12.18
N GLY A 26 -8.21 15.45 -10.95
CA GLY A 26 -8.94 14.24 -10.56
C GLY A 26 -8.59 13.82 -9.14
N ASP A 27 -9.04 12.62 -8.77
CA ASP A 27 -8.65 11.97 -7.54
C ASP A 27 -7.38 11.15 -7.81
N PRO A 28 -6.22 11.52 -7.23
CA PRO A 28 -4.95 10.87 -7.51
C PRO A 28 -4.94 9.40 -7.08
N GLY A 29 -5.64 9.04 -5.99
CA GLY A 29 -5.72 7.65 -5.55
C GLY A 29 -6.53 6.79 -6.52
N ARG A 30 -7.65 7.34 -6.99
CA ARG A 30 -8.49 6.68 -7.99
C ARG A 30 -7.79 6.54 -9.35
N LEU A 31 -7.11 7.58 -9.82
CA LEU A 31 -6.35 7.55 -11.07
C LEU A 31 -5.18 6.56 -11.00
N GLN A 32 -4.50 6.45 -9.85
CA GLN A 32 -3.45 5.46 -9.64
C GLN A 32 -4.01 4.03 -9.68
N HIS A 33 -5.11 3.76 -9.00
CA HIS A 33 -5.78 2.46 -9.04
C HIS A 33 -6.16 2.05 -10.47
N ILE A 34 -6.72 2.98 -11.24
CA ILE A 34 -7.05 2.77 -12.65
C ILE A 34 -5.79 2.46 -13.47
N CYS A 35 -4.70 3.20 -13.25
CA CYS A 35 -3.41 2.99 -13.91
C CYS A 35 -2.84 1.59 -13.64
N ASP A 36 -2.90 1.16 -12.38
CA ASP A 36 -2.43 -0.17 -11.94
C ASP A 36 -3.30 -1.28 -12.56
N MET A 37 -4.62 -1.10 -12.63
CA MET A 37 -5.54 -2.06 -13.25
C MET A 37 -5.31 -2.20 -14.76
N LEU A 38 -5.08 -1.09 -15.47
CA LEU A 38 -4.75 -1.09 -16.89
C LEU A 38 -3.38 -1.71 -17.15
N SER A 39 -2.38 -1.44 -16.30
CA SER A 39 -1.04 -2.06 -16.40
C SER A 39 -1.08 -3.57 -16.17
N GLN A 40 -2.08 -4.06 -15.43
CA GLN A 40 -2.32 -5.48 -15.17
C GLN A 40 -3.29 -6.12 -16.18
N ASN A 41 -3.72 -5.40 -17.22
CA ASN A 41 -4.71 -5.86 -18.22
C ASN A 41 -6.02 -6.38 -17.59
N LYS A 42 -6.43 -5.79 -16.47
CA LYS A 42 -7.69 -6.12 -15.79
C LYS A 42 -8.83 -5.24 -16.30
N PRO A 43 -10.06 -5.77 -16.42
CA PRO A 43 -11.20 -4.97 -16.82
C PRO A 43 -11.51 -3.92 -15.75
N LEU A 44 -11.74 -2.69 -16.20
CA LEU A 44 -12.01 -1.58 -15.31
C LEU A 44 -13.48 -1.58 -14.86
N TYR A 45 -13.75 -1.19 -13.62
CA TYR A 45 -15.13 -1.05 -13.11
C TYR A 45 -15.91 0.01 -13.92
N HIS A 46 -17.22 -0.19 -14.07
CA HIS A 46 -18.08 0.73 -14.83
C HIS A 46 -18.00 2.18 -14.30
N SER A 47 -17.94 2.35 -12.98
CA SER A 47 -17.77 3.65 -12.32
C SER A 47 -16.47 4.34 -12.73
N ASP A 48 -15.38 3.58 -12.90
CA ASP A 48 -14.05 4.06 -13.26
C ASP A 48 -13.94 4.35 -14.76
N GLN A 49 -14.63 3.58 -15.60
CA GLN A 49 -14.78 3.86 -17.03
C GLN A 49 -15.47 5.21 -17.26
N VAL A 50 -16.65 5.40 -16.65
CA VAL A 50 -17.41 6.66 -16.73
C VAL A 50 -16.61 7.85 -16.17
N TYR A 51 -15.82 7.61 -15.12
CA TYR A 51 -14.94 8.63 -14.54
C TYR A 51 -13.86 9.09 -15.52
N LEU A 52 -13.20 8.16 -16.21
CA LEU A 52 -12.21 8.48 -17.24
C LEU A 52 -12.84 9.18 -18.45
N GLU A 53 -14.01 8.72 -18.89
CA GLU A 53 -14.73 9.33 -20.02
C GLU A 53 -15.03 10.81 -19.76
N ASN A 54 -15.54 11.11 -18.56
CA ASN A 54 -15.85 12.48 -18.16
C ASN A 54 -14.59 13.36 -18.00
N LYS A 55 -13.45 12.78 -17.59
CA LYS A 55 -12.20 13.52 -17.36
C LYS A 55 -11.34 13.71 -18.60
N LEU A 56 -11.36 12.75 -19.53
CA LEU A 56 -10.61 12.82 -20.77
C LEU A 56 -11.44 13.41 -21.92
N GLY A 57 -12.75 13.60 -21.74
CA GLY A 57 -13.65 14.14 -22.76
C GLY A 57 -13.74 13.26 -24.00
N ILE A 58 -13.52 11.95 -23.84
CA ILE A 58 -13.44 11.01 -24.97
C ILE A 58 -14.84 10.42 -25.19
N ASN A 59 -15.50 10.90 -26.25
CA ASN A 59 -16.69 10.23 -26.77
C ASN A 59 -16.25 8.92 -27.44
N ASN A 60 -16.75 7.81 -26.87
CA ASN A 60 -16.51 6.41 -27.20
C ASN A 60 -16.36 6.02 -28.68
N THR A 61 -15.17 5.54 -29.09
CA THR A 61 -15.02 4.62 -30.25
C THR A 61 -13.85 3.62 -30.19
N SER A 62 -13.18 3.32 -29.05
CA SER A 62 -12.09 2.31 -29.06
C SER A 62 -11.93 1.40 -27.84
N LEU A 63 -12.91 1.34 -26.94
CA LEU A 63 -12.94 0.38 -25.82
C LEU A 63 -14.14 -0.56 -25.94
N LYS A 64 -14.18 -1.34 -27.04
CA LYS A 64 -15.08 -2.48 -27.16
C LYS A 64 -14.27 -3.66 -27.66
N ASN A 65 -13.54 -4.34 -26.78
CA ASN A 65 -13.11 -5.72 -26.96
C ASN A 65 -12.85 -6.32 -25.58
N ASN A 66 -13.42 -7.51 -25.34
CA ASN A 66 -13.37 -8.35 -24.14
C ASN A 66 -14.32 -8.00 -22.97
N ILE A 67 -15.60 -8.35 -23.17
CA ILE A 67 -16.56 -8.61 -22.10
C ILE A 67 -16.73 -10.14 -22.00
N PRO A 68 -16.42 -10.80 -20.88
CA PRO A 68 -17.04 -12.07 -20.52
C PRO A 68 -18.49 -11.79 -20.10
N HIS A 69 -19.39 -12.37 -20.85
CA HIS A 69 -20.83 -12.38 -20.68
C HIS A 69 -21.22 -12.97 -19.31
N PHE A 70 -21.85 -12.15 -18.45
CA PHE A 70 -22.77 -12.62 -17.42
C PHE A 70 -24.03 -11.77 -17.52
N ASP A 71 -25.13 -12.46 -17.83
CA ASP A 71 -26.42 -11.89 -18.22
C ASP A 71 -26.99 -10.93 -17.17
N VAL A 72 -27.23 -9.69 -17.60
CA VAL A 72 -28.50 -9.03 -17.31
C VAL A 72 -29.03 -8.46 -18.62
N CYS A 73 -30.20 -8.93 -19.04
CA CYS A 73 -30.98 -8.34 -20.11
C CYS A 73 -32.47 -8.72 -19.94
N PRO A 74 -33.40 -7.95 -20.52
CA PRO A 74 -34.10 -6.87 -19.83
C PRO A 74 -35.63 -6.98 -20.00
N GLU A 75 -36.35 -5.99 -19.47
CA GLU A 75 -37.75 -5.71 -19.74
C GLU A 75 -38.06 -5.71 -21.25
N ASP A 76 -38.97 -6.60 -21.69
CA ASP A 76 -40.08 -6.26 -22.58
C ASP A 76 -41.00 -7.47 -22.89
N LYS A 77 -42.31 -7.15 -22.99
CA LYS A 77 -43.43 -7.94 -23.56
C LYS A 77 -44.19 -8.89 -22.63
N ILE A 78 -45.26 -8.30 -22.08
CA ILE A 78 -46.65 -8.79 -22.20
C ILE A 78 -46.79 -9.91 -23.25
N LYS A 79 -47.11 -11.13 -22.80
CA LYS A 79 -48.09 -12.07 -23.37
C LYS A 79 -48.12 -13.36 -22.55
N HIS A 80 -49.28 -13.60 -21.94
CA HIS A 80 -49.86 -14.90 -21.60
C HIS A 80 -49.00 -15.94 -20.83
N MET A 81 -49.38 -16.17 -19.56
CA MET A 81 -50.06 -17.41 -19.17
C MET A 81 -50.77 -17.22 -17.82
N ASN A 82 -51.97 -16.63 -17.88
CA ASN A 82 -53.02 -16.96 -16.93
C ASN A 82 -53.41 -18.42 -17.18
N LYS A 83 -53.08 -19.34 -16.27
CA LYS A 83 -53.74 -20.65 -16.19
C LYS A 83 -53.51 -21.31 -14.84
N PHE A 84 -54.21 -20.82 -13.81
CA PHE A 84 -54.80 -21.68 -12.78
C PHE A 84 -55.94 -20.90 -12.07
N GLU A 85 -56.88 -20.41 -12.88
CA GLU A 85 -58.25 -20.28 -12.41
C GLU A 85 -58.89 -21.65 -12.63
N GLN A 86 -59.02 -22.42 -11.55
CA GLN A 86 -59.93 -23.55 -11.53
C GLN A 86 -61.35 -23.00 -11.62
N LYS A 87 -61.80 -22.92 -12.86
CA LYS A 87 -63.17 -22.72 -13.31
C LYS A 87 -64.06 -23.77 -12.65
N ILE A 88 -64.59 -23.50 -11.46
CA ILE A 88 -65.84 -24.13 -11.04
C ILE A 88 -66.89 -23.55 -11.97
N THR A 89 -67.17 -24.31 -13.02
CA THR A 89 -68.31 -24.11 -13.88
C THR A 89 -69.54 -24.41 -13.02
N LEU A 90 -70.04 -23.41 -12.30
CA LEU A 90 -71.47 -23.34 -12.07
C LEU A 90 -72.05 -23.10 -13.45
N THR A 91 -72.65 -24.15 -14.01
CA THR A 91 -73.61 -24.03 -15.11
C THR A 91 -74.69 -23.06 -14.66
N GLU A 92 -74.48 -21.80 -14.99
CA GLU A 92 -75.52 -20.79 -15.10
C GLU A 92 -76.47 -21.29 -16.20
N VAL A 93 -77.48 -22.04 -15.79
CA VAL A 93 -78.62 -22.30 -16.65
C VAL A 93 -79.35 -20.97 -16.74
N LYS A 94 -79.08 -20.22 -17.81
CA LYS A 94 -79.98 -19.17 -18.29
C LYS A 94 -81.32 -19.82 -18.60
N HIS A 95 -82.28 -19.68 -17.70
CA HIS A 95 -83.67 -19.94 -18.04
C HIS A 95 -84.27 -18.63 -18.59
N ASP A 96 -84.24 -18.50 -19.91
CA ASP A 96 -85.26 -17.71 -20.60
C ASP A 96 -86.65 -18.32 -20.26
N PRO A 97 -87.70 -17.49 -20.14
CA PRO A 97 -89.03 -17.91 -19.73
C PRO A 97 -89.76 -18.57 -20.91
N THR A 98 -89.35 -19.78 -21.27
CA THR A 98 -90.17 -20.67 -22.09
C THR A 98 -90.73 -21.77 -21.21
N PRO A 99 -92.07 -21.94 -21.12
CA PRO A 99 -92.67 -22.96 -20.29
C PRO A 99 -92.33 -24.33 -20.88
N LEU A 100 -91.37 -25.03 -20.26
CA LEU A 100 -91.19 -26.47 -20.45
C LEU A 100 -92.48 -27.15 -20.00
N LYS A 101 -93.33 -27.51 -20.98
CA LYS A 101 -94.45 -28.43 -20.77
C LYS A 101 -93.88 -29.80 -20.43
N LEU A 102 -93.60 -30.03 -19.15
CA LEU A 102 -93.50 -31.36 -18.57
C LEU A 102 -94.88 -32.02 -18.71
N ARG A 103 -95.11 -32.71 -19.82
CA ARG A 103 -96.31 -33.51 -20.03
C ARG A 103 -96.15 -34.85 -19.31
N GLY A 104 -96.13 -34.82 -17.99
CA GLY A 104 -96.55 -35.96 -17.17
C GLY A 104 -98.06 -35.91 -17.07
N LEU A 105 -98.78 -36.87 -17.64
CA LEU A 105 -100.20 -37.03 -17.34
C LEU A 105 -100.29 -37.56 -15.91
N MET A 106 -100.81 -36.73 -15.01
CA MET A 106 -101.19 -37.18 -13.66
C MET A 106 -102.15 -38.38 -13.78
N PRO A 107 -102.07 -39.37 -12.87
CA PRO A 107 -103.05 -40.45 -12.82
C PRO A 107 -104.46 -39.88 -12.76
N LYS A 108 -105.41 -40.51 -13.48
CA LYS A 108 -106.79 -39.99 -13.61
C LYS A 108 -107.55 -39.86 -12.28
N ASP A 109 -107.03 -40.46 -11.21
CA ASP A 109 -107.59 -40.44 -9.87
C ASP A 109 -106.87 -39.44 -8.92
N TRP A 110 -106.11 -38.48 -9.46
CA TRP A 110 -105.51 -37.41 -8.66
C TRP A 110 -106.48 -36.24 -8.48
N HIS A 111 -107.07 -36.14 -7.30
CA HIS A 111 -107.91 -35.02 -6.87
C HIS A 111 -107.03 -34.11 -6.00
N PRO A 112 -106.88 -32.81 -6.33
CA PRO A 112 -106.21 -31.88 -5.42
C PRO A 112 -106.99 -31.86 -4.09
N PRO A 113 -106.34 -32.03 -2.93
CA PRO A 113 -107.02 -31.91 -1.65
C PRO A 113 -107.67 -30.52 -1.56
N GLU A 114 -108.94 -30.48 -1.14
CA GLU A 114 -109.68 -29.25 -0.95
C GLU A 114 -108.97 -28.35 0.07
N ASN A 115 -108.46 -27.22 -0.41
CA ASN A 115 -108.11 -26.00 0.31
C ASN A 115 -107.69 -26.12 1.79
N ASN A 116 -106.62 -26.86 2.09
CA ASN A 116 -105.87 -26.70 3.34
C ASN A 116 -104.95 -25.46 3.25
N SER A 117 -105.55 -24.26 3.16
CA SER A 117 -104.81 -23.00 3.04
C SER A 117 -103.80 -22.78 4.18
N ASN A 118 -104.07 -23.34 5.37
CA ASN A 118 -103.21 -23.19 6.54
C ASN A 118 -101.89 -23.98 6.42
N GLU A 119 -101.89 -25.17 5.81
CA GLU A 119 -100.67 -25.98 5.61
C GLU A 119 -99.78 -25.41 4.51
N LEU A 120 -100.38 -24.95 3.40
CA LEU A 120 -99.65 -24.27 2.32
C LEU A 120 -99.02 -22.96 2.79
N THR A 121 -99.73 -22.20 3.64
CA THR A 121 -99.19 -20.96 4.23
C THR A 121 -98.01 -21.25 5.15
N GLY A 122 -98.09 -22.29 5.99
CA GLY A 122 -96.97 -22.71 6.85
C GLY A 122 -95.76 -23.25 6.07
N ILE A 123 -95.96 -23.83 4.88
CA ILE A 123 -94.86 -24.21 3.98
C ILE A 123 -94.21 -22.96 3.37
N TYR A 124 -95.00 -21.98 2.94
CA TYR A 124 -94.47 -20.74 2.37
C TYR A 124 -93.66 -19.92 3.40
N GLU A 125 -94.14 -19.82 4.64
CA GLU A 125 -93.41 -19.16 5.73
C GLU A 125 -92.08 -19.87 6.02
N LYS A 126 -92.05 -21.22 6.03
CA LYS A 126 -90.81 -21.99 6.19
C LYS A 126 -89.82 -21.78 5.05
N ILE A 127 -90.30 -21.73 3.80
CA ILE A 127 -89.45 -21.44 2.64
C ILE A 127 -88.84 -20.05 2.77
N LYS A 128 -89.63 -19.05 3.17
CA LYS A 128 -89.15 -17.69 3.37
C LYS A 128 -88.09 -17.61 4.48
N THR A 129 -88.31 -18.28 5.61
CA THR A 129 -87.30 -18.33 6.68
C THR A 129 -86.03 -19.07 6.27
N GLU A 130 -86.15 -20.12 5.44
CA GLU A 130 -85.00 -20.85 4.92
C GLU A 130 -84.21 -20.01 3.90
N GLU A 131 -84.90 -19.25 3.04
CA GLU A 131 -84.26 -18.27 2.14
C GLU A 131 -83.47 -17.20 2.91
N GLU A 132 -84.05 -16.66 4.00
CA GLU A 132 -83.36 -15.71 4.88
C GLU A 132 -82.12 -16.34 5.55
N LEU A 133 -82.19 -17.59 6.01
CA LEU A 133 -81.05 -18.34 6.55
C LEU A 133 -79.95 -18.60 5.50
N LEU A 134 -80.33 -18.86 4.24
CA LEU A 134 -79.39 -19.04 3.14
C LEU A 134 -78.66 -17.74 2.78
N ASP A 135 -79.36 -16.60 2.80
CA ASP A 135 -78.74 -15.28 2.59
C ASP A 135 -77.71 -14.95 3.69
N ASP A 136 -78.05 -15.21 4.96
CA ASP A 136 -77.10 -15.00 6.07
C ASP A 136 -75.90 -15.96 6.00
N ARG A 137 -76.13 -17.21 5.60
CA ARG A 137 -75.04 -18.17 5.33
C ARG A 137 -74.12 -17.68 4.22
N GLN A 138 -74.68 -17.06 3.17
CA GLN A 138 -73.91 -16.48 2.08
C GLN A 138 -73.06 -15.29 2.57
N LYS A 139 -73.62 -14.38 3.35
CA LYS A 139 -72.87 -13.27 3.97
C LYS A 139 -71.70 -13.76 4.83
N ILE A 140 -71.92 -14.79 5.65
CA ILE A 140 -70.87 -15.40 6.48
C ILE A 140 -69.78 -16.01 5.58
N TYR A 141 -70.15 -16.70 4.51
CA TYR A 141 -69.21 -17.27 3.57
C TYR A 141 -68.34 -16.19 2.90
N ASP A 142 -68.95 -15.08 2.46
CA ASP A 142 -68.25 -13.97 1.83
C ASP A 142 -67.30 -13.26 2.81
N GLU A 143 -67.69 -13.08 4.07
CA GLU A 143 -66.82 -12.54 5.12
C GLU A 143 -65.64 -13.49 5.41
N ILE A 144 -65.88 -14.81 5.49
CA ILE A 144 -64.81 -15.80 5.65
C ILE A 144 -63.82 -15.73 4.48
N ASN A 145 -64.31 -15.58 3.26
CA ASN A 145 -63.45 -15.44 2.09
C ASN A 145 -62.64 -14.14 2.11
N LEU A 146 -63.24 -13.03 2.53
CA LEU A 146 -62.54 -11.76 2.72
C LEU A 146 -61.42 -11.90 3.75
N GLN A 147 -61.69 -12.56 4.88
CA GLN A 147 -60.69 -12.82 5.92
C GLN A 147 -59.57 -13.75 5.44
N ARG A 148 -59.89 -14.79 4.67
CA ARG A 148 -58.90 -15.67 4.04
C ARG A 148 -57.97 -14.89 3.11
N SER A 149 -58.52 -14.00 2.29
CA SER A 149 -57.72 -13.13 1.41
C SER A 149 -56.79 -12.20 2.20
N LYS A 150 -57.30 -11.54 3.25
CA LYS A 150 -56.49 -10.70 4.16
C LYS A 150 -55.36 -11.50 4.81
N LEU A 151 -55.66 -12.71 5.29
CA LEU A 151 -54.66 -13.59 5.90
C LEU A 151 -53.60 -14.03 4.88
N SER A 152 -53.99 -14.41 3.67
CA SER A 152 -53.05 -14.76 2.60
C SER A 152 -52.10 -13.59 2.28
N HIS A 153 -52.64 -12.37 2.23
CA HIS A 153 -51.82 -11.17 2.03
C HIS A 153 -50.83 -10.96 3.19
N LEU A 154 -51.27 -11.12 4.44
CA LEU A 154 -50.40 -11.01 5.61
C LEU A 154 -49.29 -12.06 5.63
N ILE A 155 -49.61 -13.31 5.23
CA ILE A 155 -48.62 -14.39 5.11
C ILE A 155 -47.58 -14.07 4.03
N LEU A 156 -48.00 -13.51 2.89
CA LEU A 156 -47.08 -13.12 1.83
C LEU A 156 -46.14 -12.01 2.31
N ASN A 157 -46.68 -10.94 2.88
CA ASN A 157 -45.89 -9.82 3.40
C ASN A 157 -44.90 -10.29 4.48
N ARG A 158 -45.34 -11.15 5.40
CA ARG A 158 -44.46 -11.73 6.43
C ARG A 158 -43.28 -12.47 5.81
N LYS A 159 -43.52 -13.31 4.80
CA LYS A 159 -42.44 -14.05 4.11
C LYS A 159 -41.46 -13.11 3.44
N ASP A 160 -41.92 -12.01 2.86
CA ASP A 160 -41.04 -11.05 2.20
C ASP A 160 -40.23 -10.23 3.21
N TYR A 161 -40.82 -9.85 4.35
CA TYR A 161 -40.06 -9.24 5.45
C TYR A 161 -39.04 -10.20 6.06
N GLU A 162 -39.38 -11.48 6.25
CA GLU A 162 -38.43 -12.49 6.76
C GLU A 162 -37.23 -12.64 5.82
N LYS A 163 -37.44 -12.60 4.50
CA LYS A 163 -36.34 -12.59 3.52
C LYS A 163 -35.51 -11.31 3.61
N GLN A 164 -36.15 -10.15 3.73
CA GLN A 164 -35.44 -8.86 3.83
C GLN A 164 -34.56 -8.83 5.08
N VAL A 165 -35.09 -9.24 6.23
CA VAL A 165 -34.34 -9.33 7.49
C VAL A 165 -33.17 -10.32 7.36
N LEU A 166 -33.36 -11.45 6.68
CA LEU A 166 -32.29 -12.41 6.46
C LEU A 166 -31.16 -11.82 5.60
N LEU A 167 -31.50 -11.13 4.52
CA LEU A 167 -30.51 -10.48 3.65
C LEU A 167 -29.70 -9.42 4.42
N GLU A 168 -30.39 -8.54 5.15
CA GLU A 168 -29.74 -7.51 5.96
C GLU A 168 -28.84 -8.11 7.03
N LYS A 169 -29.30 -9.18 7.71
CA LYS A 169 -28.49 -9.91 8.67
C LYS A 169 -27.20 -10.46 8.04
N THR A 170 -27.29 -11.13 6.90
CA THR A 170 -26.11 -11.69 6.21
C THR A 170 -25.13 -10.60 5.75
N LEU A 171 -25.65 -9.45 5.31
CA LEU A 171 -24.84 -8.30 4.93
C LEU A 171 -24.08 -7.74 6.14
N LEU A 172 -24.78 -7.51 7.25
CA LEU A 172 -24.17 -7.00 8.48
C LEU A 172 -23.15 -8.00 9.05
N GLU A 173 -23.44 -9.29 9.03
CA GLU A 173 -22.49 -10.32 9.46
C GLU A 173 -21.23 -10.30 8.59
N SER A 174 -21.36 -10.19 7.27
CA SER A 174 -20.21 -10.07 6.37
C SER A 174 -19.37 -8.82 6.70
N GLN A 175 -20.02 -7.66 6.87
CA GLN A 175 -19.33 -6.41 7.21
C GLN A 175 -18.61 -6.50 8.54
N ILE A 176 -19.26 -7.07 9.57
CA ILE A 176 -18.64 -7.26 10.89
C ILE A 176 -17.42 -8.18 10.79
N THR A 177 -17.47 -9.25 10.00
CA THR A 177 -16.33 -10.14 9.83
C THR A 177 -15.15 -9.47 9.12
N GLU A 178 -15.42 -8.64 8.12
CA GLU A 178 -14.40 -7.86 7.41
C GLU A 178 -13.73 -6.84 8.34
N GLU A 179 -14.53 -6.08 9.09
CA GLU A 179 -14.03 -5.12 10.07
C GLU A 179 -13.19 -5.81 11.16
N HIS A 180 -13.59 -7.02 11.60
CA HIS A 180 -12.80 -7.80 12.55
C HIS A 180 -11.41 -8.16 12.00
N ILE A 181 -11.32 -8.56 10.72
CA ILE A 181 -10.04 -8.85 10.07
C ILE A 181 -9.20 -7.57 9.96
N ASN A 182 -9.82 -6.44 9.61
CA ASN A 182 -9.15 -5.14 9.53
C ASN A 182 -8.57 -4.72 10.90
N ILE A 183 -9.38 -4.81 11.96
CA ILE A 183 -8.92 -4.50 13.33
C ILE A 183 -7.81 -5.45 13.78
N GLN A 184 -7.92 -6.75 13.47
CA GLN A 184 -6.89 -7.72 13.83
C GLN A 184 -5.57 -7.43 13.12
N THR A 185 -5.60 -7.14 11.82
CA THR A 185 -4.40 -6.79 11.05
C THR A 185 -3.78 -5.48 11.55
N GLN A 186 -4.58 -4.46 11.84
CA GLN A 186 -4.12 -3.20 12.44
C GLN A 186 -3.48 -3.42 13.82
N THR A 187 -4.08 -4.26 14.66
CA THR A 187 -3.55 -4.60 16.00
C THR A 187 -2.19 -5.26 15.89
N LYS A 188 -2.03 -6.24 14.99
CA LYS A 188 -0.75 -6.92 14.74
C LYS A 188 0.34 -5.96 14.28
N ILE A 189 0.01 -5.02 13.38
CA ILE A 189 0.95 -3.99 12.93
C ILE A 189 1.34 -3.06 14.08
N SER A 190 0.37 -2.65 14.91
CA SER A 190 0.62 -1.81 16.09
C SER A 190 1.56 -2.49 17.09
N GLU A 191 1.36 -3.78 17.37
CA GLU A 191 2.25 -4.57 18.22
C GLU A 191 3.68 -4.61 17.68
N GLN A 192 3.85 -4.82 16.37
CA GLN A 192 5.16 -4.79 15.72
C GLN A 192 5.84 -3.41 15.83
N ILE A 193 5.08 -2.32 15.65
CA ILE A 193 5.59 -0.95 15.83
C ILE A 193 6.06 -0.74 17.27
N ILE A 194 5.32 -1.24 18.26
CA ILE A 194 5.70 -1.14 19.68
C ILE A 194 7.01 -1.92 19.93
N SER A 195 7.13 -3.15 19.43
CA SER A 195 8.36 -3.94 19.54
C SER A 195 9.56 -3.22 18.91
N GLN A 196 9.40 -2.71 17.68
CA GLN A 196 10.46 -1.96 16.98
C GLN A 196 10.84 -0.68 17.72
N LYS A 197 9.87 0.04 18.30
CA LYS A 197 10.12 1.25 19.09
C LYS A 197 10.97 0.95 20.33
N VAL A 198 10.71 -0.16 21.02
CA VAL A 198 11.52 -0.60 22.18
C VAL A 198 12.95 -0.93 21.76
N GLU A 199 13.13 -1.64 20.65
CA GLU A 199 14.45 -1.98 20.12
C GLU A 199 15.23 -0.72 19.70
N LEU A 200 14.58 0.23 19.02
CA LEU A 200 15.19 1.51 18.64
C LEU A 200 15.66 2.31 19.85
N GLU A 201 14.90 2.33 20.94
CA GLU A 201 15.30 3.03 22.16
C GLU A 201 16.55 2.39 22.79
N LYS A 202 16.62 1.05 22.78
CA LYS A 202 17.81 0.31 23.24
C LYS A 202 19.03 0.62 22.38
N VAL A 203 18.91 0.54 21.05
CA VAL A 203 20.01 0.86 20.11
C VAL A 203 20.47 2.31 20.28
N LYS A 204 19.54 3.24 20.49
CA LYS A 204 19.85 4.66 20.73
C LYS A 204 20.63 4.85 22.04
N PHE A 205 20.25 4.14 23.10
CA PHE A 205 20.98 4.15 24.36
C PHE A 205 22.42 3.63 24.17
N GLU A 206 22.58 2.47 23.53
CA GLU A 206 23.90 1.88 23.25
C GLU A 206 24.77 2.79 22.38
N ARG A 207 24.19 3.42 21.35
CA ARG A 207 24.88 4.42 20.51
C ARG A 207 25.38 5.61 21.34
N ASN A 208 24.56 6.13 22.24
CA ASN A 208 24.93 7.28 23.07
C ASN A 208 26.09 6.94 24.00
N GLU A 209 26.07 5.75 24.60
CA GLU A 209 27.17 5.27 25.44
C GLU A 209 28.46 5.08 24.64
N LEU A 210 28.39 4.51 23.43
CA LEU A 210 29.54 4.40 22.54
C LEU A 210 30.08 5.78 22.13
N MET A 211 29.19 6.73 21.82
CA MET A 211 29.57 8.10 21.45
C MET A 211 30.30 8.82 22.59
N LYS A 212 29.85 8.64 23.84
CA LYS A 212 30.56 9.16 25.03
C LYS A 212 31.97 8.57 25.13
N LYS A 213 32.12 7.25 24.97
CA LYS A 213 33.43 6.58 24.99
C LYS A 213 34.36 7.11 23.90
N ILE A 214 33.87 7.20 22.66
CA ILE A 214 34.63 7.75 21.52
C ILE A 214 35.06 9.19 21.79
N THR A 215 34.18 10.01 22.38
CA THR A 215 34.52 11.41 22.69
C THR A 215 35.62 11.50 23.73
N ILE A 216 35.54 10.70 24.80
CA ILE A 216 36.56 10.62 25.84
C ILE A 216 37.90 10.16 25.25
N GLU A 217 37.91 9.08 24.46
CA GLU A 217 39.13 8.56 23.82
C GLU A 217 39.74 9.55 22.83
N LYS A 218 38.90 10.27 22.07
CA LYS A 218 39.35 11.34 21.18
C LYS A 218 40.03 12.45 21.95
N ASP A 219 39.45 12.87 23.08
CA ASP A 219 40.02 13.93 23.92
C ASP A 219 41.36 13.50 24.55
N THR A 220 41.48 12.23 24.98
CA THR A 220 42.75 11.70 25.49
C THR A 220 43.82 11.65 24.40
N ILE A 221 43.49 11.11 23.23
CA ILE A 221 44.43 11.05 22.09
C ILE A 221 44.86 12.46 21.67
N THR A 222 43.94 13.43 21.68
CA THR A 222 44.26 14.82 21.32
C THR A 222 45.24 15.44 22.33
N LYS A 223 45.05 15.19 23.64
CA LYS A 223 45.96 15.64 24.69
C LYS A 223 47.34 14.97 24.56
N ASP A 224 47.37 13.67 24.32
CA ASP A 224 48.62 12.91 24.17
C ASP A 224 49.40 13.35 22.92
N LEU A 225 48.70 13.59 21.81
CA LEU A 225 49.30 14.12 20.58
C LEU A 225 49.86 15.53 20.79
N GLN A 226 49.13 16.40 21.49
CA GLN A 226 49.59 17.74 21.83
C GLN A 226 50.85 17.67 22.72
N TYR A 227 50.87 16.76 23.71
CA TYR A 227 52.02 16.53 24.56
C TYR A 227 53.23 16.06 23.76
N GLN A 228 53.09 15.05 22.90
CA GLN A 228 54.17 14.55 22.04
C GLN A 228 54.70 15.64 21.10
N LYS A 229 53.83 16.47 20.53
CA LYS A 229 54.22 17.60 19.68
C LYS A 229 55.09 18.60 20.44
N ASN A 230 54.72 18.94 21.67
CA ASN A 230 55.50 19.85 22.51
C ASN A 230 56.88 19.27 22.84
N GLN A 231 56.94 17.98 23.22
CA GLN A 231 58.21 17.30 23.47
C GLN A 231 59.12 17.30 22.24
N LEU A 232 58.56 17.01 21.06
CA LEU A 232 59.31 17.02 19.80
C LEU A 232 59.86 18.41 19.49
N THR A 233 59.06 19.47 19.66
CA THR A 233 59.54 20.84 19.45
C THR A 233 60.65 21.22 20.41
N GLN A 234 60.59 20.77 21.66
CA GLN A 234 61.66 21.01 22.63
C GLN A 234 62.95 20.30 22.22
N THR A 235 62.88 19.01 21.87
CA THR A 235 64.06 18.25 21.42
C THR A 235 64.67 18.84 20.14
N GLN A 236 63.85 19.37 19.22
CA GLN A 236 64.35 20.04 18.02
C GLN A 236 65.14 21.32 18.35
N LEU A 237 64.67 22.13 19.31
CA LEU A 237 65.39 23.32 19.76
C LEU A 237 66.73 22.95 20.42
N GLU A 238 66.72 21.94 21.31
CA GLU A 238 67.94 21.43 21.94
C GLU A 238 68.94 20.90 20.91
N GLN A 239 68.46 20.19 19.87
CA GLN A 239 69.30 19.73 18.77
C GLN A 239 69.91 20.91 18.00
N GLU A 240 69.13 21.96 17.69
CA GLU A 240 69.65 23.14 16.99
C GLU A 240 70.76 23.85 17.79
N GLU A 241 70.61 23.92 19.13
CA GLU A 241 71.63 24.46 20.01
C GLU A 241 72.92 23.62 20.01
N ILE A 242 72.80 22.30 20.12
CA ILE A 242 73.94 21.37 20.04
C ILE A 242 74.64 21.48 18.68
N GLU A 243 73.89 21.54 17.57
CA GLU A 243 74.47 21.71 16.24
C GLU A 243 75.22 23.04 16.09
N LYS A 244 74.73 24.13 16.70
CA LYS A 244 75.45 25.41 16.74
C LYS A 244 76.76 25.29 17.50
N GLN A 245 76.76 24.62 18.66
CA GLN A 245 77.97 24.39 19.45
C GLN A 245 78.98 23.54 18.67
N ILE A 246 78.55 22.44 18.06
CA ILE A 246 79.41 21.57 17.23
C ILE A 246 80.05 22.36 16.08
N LYS A 247 79.26 23.20 15.37
CA LYS A 247 79.80 24.05 14.30
C LYS A 247 80.86 25.03 14.80
N GLN A 248 80.66 25.62 15.99
CA GLN A 248 81.65 26.51 16.61
C GLN A 248 82.94 25.76 16.96
N GLU A 249 82.83 24.58 17.59
CA GLU A 249 83.98 23.74 17.92
C GLU A 249 84.74 23.28 16.67
N GLN A 250 84.03 22.89 15.61
CA GLN A 250 84.64 22.54 14.32
C GLN A 250 85.44 23.71 13.73
N ILE A 251 84.91 24.93 13.78
CA ILE A 251 85.63 26.14 13.32
C ILE A 251 86.88 26.38 14.16
N LEU A 252 86.79 26.25 15.48
CA LEU A 252 87.92 26.42 16.39
C LEU A 252 89.02 25.37 16.15
N LEU A 253 88.62 24.11 15.98
CA LEU A 253 89.52 23.01 15.66
C LEU A 253 90.21 23.23 14.31
N SER A 254 89.48 23.70 13.29
CA SER A 254 90.06 24.04 11.98
C SER A 254 91.12 25.14 12.08
N LYS A 255 90.84 26.21 12.83
CA LYS A 255 91.82 27.29 13.08
C LYS A 255 93.07 26.79 13.78
N MET A 256 92.92 25.94 14.81
CA MET A 256 94.05 25.36 15.53
C MET A 256 94.91 24.45 14.63
N ILE A 257 94.28 23.68 13.75
CA ILE A 257 95.00 22.85 12.76
C ILE A 257 95.77 23.73 11.77
N GLU A 258 95.17 24.82 11.28
CA GLU A 258 95.85 25.77 10.39
C GLU A 258 97.05 26.44 11.06
N GLU A 259 96.89 26.87 12.32
CA GLU A 259 97.96 27.46 13.11
C GLU A 259 99.11 26.46 13.35
N GLN A 260 98.80 25.21 13.71
CA GLN A 260 99.81 24.17 13.86
C GLN A 260 100.52 23.86 12.55
N LYS A 261 99.80 23.79 11.42
CA LYS A 261 100.42 23.61 10.10
C LYS A 261 101.36 24.76 9.75
N PHE A 262 100.95 26.00 10.00
CA PHE A 262 101.79 27.18 9.77
C PHE A 262 103.06 27.15 10.62
N ASN A 263 102.93 26.86 11.92
CA ASN A 263 104.06 26.76 12.83
C ASN A 263 105.04 25.64 12.42
N LEU A 264 104.53 24.48 12.01
CA LEU A 264 105.35 23.38 11.53
C LEU A 264 106.09 23.74 10.23
N LEU A 265 105.43 24.46 9.30
CA LEU A 265 106.06 24.94 8.06
C LEU A 265 107.19 25.91 8.36
N LYS A 266 106.98 26.85 9.28
CA LYS A 266 108.01 27.80 9.73
C LYS A 266 109.20 27.08 10.37
N GLN A 267 108.95 26.10 11.25
CA GLN A 267 110.02 25.27 11.83
C GLN A 267 110.78 24.48 10.76
N ALA A 268 110.07 23.91 9.77
CA ALA A 268 110.69 23.20 8.66
C ALA A 268 111.54 24.12 7.76
N GLN A 269 111.14 25.38 7.58
CA GLN A 269 111.96 26.38 6.89
C GLN A 269 113.23 26.72 7.67
N ILE A 270 113.12 27.02 8.96
CA ILE A 270 114.29 27.29 9.83
C ILE A 270 115.25 26.10 9.82
N ALA A 271 114.74 24.87 9.91
CA ALA A 271 115.55 23.66 9.85
C ALA A 271 116.25 23.45 8.50
N ARG A 272 115.69 23.97 7.39
CA ARG A 272 116.36 23.99 6.08
C ARG A 272 117.48 25.03 6.05
N GLU A 273 117.20 26.25 6.51
CA GLU A 273 118.21 27.33 6.59
C GLU A 273 119.40 26.95 7.48
N ILE A 274 119.16 26.28 8.61
CA ILE A 274 120.22 25.75 9.47
C ILE A 274 121.06 24.72 8.73
N ARG A 275 120.42 23.78 8.01
CA ARG A 275 121.12 22.77 7.20
C ARG A 275 121.97 23.41 6.11
N GLU A 276 121.44 24.40 5.39
CA GLU A 276 122.21 25.15 4.38
C GLU A 276 123.43 25.82 5.02
N LYS A 277 123.25 26.56 6.11
CA LYS A 277 124.36 27.19 6.85
C LYS A 277 125.38 26.17 7.34
N GLN A 278 124.95 24.98 7.79
CA GLN A 278 125.86 23.90 8.17
C GLN A 278 126.68 23.40 6.97
N THR A 279 126.05 23.19 5.81
CA THR A 279 126.78 22.79 4.59
C THR A 279 127.80 23.83 4.14
N ASP A 280 127.46 25.12 4.26
CA ASP A 280 128.38 26.21 3.90
C ASP A 280 129.52 26.36 4.92
N LEU A 281 129.24 26.14 6.21
CA LEU A 281 130.27 26.06 7.25
C LEU A 281 131.24 24.88 6.99
N GLU A 282 130.73 23.73 6.56
CA GLU A 282 131.58 22.59 6.18
C GLU A 282 132.45 22.90 4.95
N LYS A 283 131.89 23.54 3.92
CA LYS A 283 132.65 23.99 2.74
C LYS A 283 133.77 24.96 3.13
N THR A 284 133.46 25.96 3.96
CA THR A 284 134.47 26.93 4.43
C THR A 284 135.52 26.28 5.32
N LYS A 285 135.16 25.35 6.21
CA LYS A 285 136.13 24.53 6.96
C LYS A 285 137.06 23.75 6.03
N LYS A 286 136.53 23.07 5.00
CA LYS A 286 137.34 22.36 3.99
C LYS A 286 138.27 23.31 3.22
N ASN A 287 137.81 24.52 2.89
CA ASN A 287 138.63 25.55 2.24
C ASN A 287 139.73 26.12 3.15
N VAL A 288 139.48 26.28 4.46
CA VAL A 288 140.51 26.70 5.43
C VAL A 288 141.54 25.58 5.67
N MET A 289 141.09 24.32 5.70
CA MET A 289 141.97 23.16 5.84
C MET A 289 142.88 22.94 4.62
N THR A 290 142.53 23.49 3.46
CA THR A 290 143.35 23.45 2.23
C THR A 290 144.31 24.62 2.08
N LEU A 291 144.15 25.71 2.85
CA LEU A 291 145.06 26.87 2.86
C LEU A 291 146.17 26.78 3.93
N HIS A 292 146.12 25.77 4.82
CA HIS A 292 147.22 25.41 5.70
C HIS A 292 147.51 23.90 5.66
N PRO A 293 148.29 23.41 4.68
CA PRO A 293 149.12 22.24 4.89
C PRO A 293 150.37 22.65 5.70
N LYS A 294 150.86 21.72 6.51
CA LYS A 294 152.08 21.84 7.33
C LYS A 294 153.25 22.54 6.66
#